data_AF-A0AAD9GZD0-F1
#
_entry.id   AF-A0AAD9GZD0-F1
#
_cell.length_a   1.000
_cell.length_b   1.000
_cell.length_c   1.000
_cell.angle_alpha   90.00
_cell.angle_beta   90.00
_cell.angle_gamma   90.00
#
_symmetry.space_group_name_H-M   'P 1'
#
loop_
_entity.id
_entity.type
_entity.pdbx_description
1 polymer ?
#
loop_
_entity_poly.entity_id
_entity_poly.type
_entity_poly.pdbx_seq_one_letter_code
_entity_poly.pdbx_strand_id
1 'polypeptide(L)'
;MVQRKHPKNHGKRQAATFSGSHMPATTQSEKLPVELENLKVRIQDLQTTTAKLQASVESLKNSIKMLQYVDERYRTLIKLRLFEEYMVKRLEPVGTKSSLEYLPTPEEAAQVVLEAEDDHFIELYKILYGVSPHLYV
;
A
#
# COMPACT_ATOMS: atom_id res chain seq x y z
N MET A 1 90.57 -22.34 -73.36
CA MET A 1 89.86 -23.14 -72.34
C MET A 1 89.42 -22.23 -71.21
N VAL A 2 88.11 -22.26 -70.94
CA VAL A 2 87.38 -21.94 -69.69
C VAL A 2 87.48 -20.52 -69.12
N GLN A 3 86.41 -19.75 -69.39
CA GLN A 3 85.94 -18.60 -68.60
C GLN A 3 85.59 -19.03 -67.17
N ARG A 4 85.85 -18.17 -66.17
CA ARG A 4 84.98 -18.07 -64.97
C ARG A 4 84.81 -16.61 -64.58
N LYS A 5 83.58 -16.13 -64.76
CA LYS A 5 83.04 -14.84 -64.35
C LYS A 5 82.81 -14.87 -62.83
N HIS A 6 83.24 -13.84 -62.09
CA HIS A 6 82.76 -13.58 -60.73
C HIS A 6 81.48 -12.72 -60.79
N PRO A 7 80.44 -13.04 -60.00
CA PRO A 7 79.16 -12.34 -60.08
C PRO A 7 79.16 -11.01 -59.32
N LYS A 8 78.48 -10.01 -59.91
CA LYS A 8 78.11 -8.75 -59.28
C LYS A 8 77.09 -9.02 -58.18
N ASN A 9 77.35 -8.57 -56.96
CA ASN A 9 76.37 -8.65 -55.88
C ASN A 9 75.72 -7.29 -55.61
N HIS A 10 74.40 -7.33 -55.44
CA HIS A 10 73.46 -6.22 -55.44
C HIS A 10 73.30 -5.62 -54.04
N GLY A 11 73.46 -4.31 -53.91
CA GLY A 11 73.04 -3.54 -52.74
C GLY A 11 71.92 -2.57 -53.10
N LYS A 12 70.76 -3.06 -53.53
CA LYS A 12 69.56 -2.21 -53.69
C LYS A 12 69.07 -1.82 -52.30
N ARG A 13 69.16 -0.53 -51.99
CA ARG A 13 68.45 0.13 -50.90
C ARG A 13 66.97 -0.27 -50.95
N GLN A 14 66.48 -0.95 -49.93
CA GLN A 14 65.05 -1.01 -49.62
C GLN A 14 64.85 -0.15 -48.38
N ALA A 15 64.39 1.08 -48.57
CA ALA A 15 63.80 1.86 -47.50
C ALA A 15 62.49 1.16 -47.14
N ALA A 16 62.44 0.54 -45.96
CA ALA A 16 61.21 0.00 -45.43
C ALA A 16 60.22 1.15 -45.23
N THR A 17 59.17 1.19 -46.05
CA THR A 17 57.96 1.94 -45.74
C THR A 17 57.35 1.29 -44.51
N PHE A 18 57.63 1.85 -43.33
CA PHE A 18 56.87 1.56 -42.12
C PHE A 18 55.46 2.10 -42.33
N SER A 19 54.60 1.26 -42.90
CA SER A 19 53.16 1.45 -42.91
C SER A 19 52.71 1.41 -41.46
N GLY A 20 52.46 2.61 -40.90
CA GLY A 20 51.87 2.77 -39.58
C GLY A 20 50.53 2.03 -39.57
N SER A 21 50.52 0.86 -38.96
CA SER A 21 49.28 0.19 -38.60
C SER A 21 48.65 1.03 -37.49
N HIS A 22 47.61 1.77 -37.87
CA HIS A 22 46.68 2.34 -36.91
C HIS A 22 46.07 1.19 -36.10
N MET A 23 46.53 1.05 -34.85
CA MET A 23 45.77 0.35 -33.80
C MET A 23 44.37 0.96 -33.75
N PRO A 24 43.28 0.17 -33.82
CA PRO A 24 41.95 0.74 -33.73
C PRO A 24 41.70 1.09 -32.26
N ALA A 25 41.59 2.38 -31.97
CA ALA A 25 41.19 2.89 -30.66
C ALA A 25 39.68 2.69 -30.38
N THR A 26 39.09 1.55 -30.76
CA THR A 26 37.63 1.41 -30.87
C THR A 26 36.93 0.75 -29.69
N THR A 27 37.63 0.09 -28.76
CA THR A 27 36.94 -0.71 -27.72
C THR A 27 36.40 0.09 -26.53
N GLN A 28 36.89 1.30 -26.25
CA GLN A 28 36.38 2.13 -25.15
C GLN A 28 35.25 3.08 -25.60
N SER A 29 35.28 3.53 -26.86
CA SER A 29 34.28 4.46 -27.40
C SER A 29 32.91 3.83 -27.62
N GLU A 30 32.83 2.53 -27.91
CA GLU A 30 31.57 1.80 -28.10
C GLU A 30 30.92 1.37 -26.79
N LYS A 31 31.71 1.27 -25.70
CA LYS A 31 31.23 0.80 -24.40
C LYS A 31 30.37 1.84 -23.66
N LEU A 32 30.75 3.11 -23.78
CA LEU A 32 30.04 4.25 -23.17
C LEU A 32 28.58 4.42 -23.70
N PRO A 33 28.30 4.36 -25.01
CA PRO A 33 26.94 4.39 -25.55
C PRO A 33 26.05 3.26 -25.03
N VAL A 34 26.58 2.04 -24.94
CA VAL A 34 25.84 0.86 -24.48
C VAL A 34 25.53 0.98 -22.99
N GLU A 35 26.49 1.43 -22.17
CA GLU A 35 26.27 1.68 -20.75
C GLU A 35 25.22 2.77 -20.50
N LEU A 36 25.22 3.83 -21.31
CA LEU A 36 24.20 4.89 -21.24
C LEU A 36 22.81 4.37 -21.60
N GLU A 37 22.69 3.54 -22.62
CA GLU A 37 21.39 2.97 -23.03
C GLU A 37 20.85 2.00 -21.97
N ASN A 38 21.71 1.16 -21.41
CA ASN A 38 21.37 0.30 -20.28
C ASN A 38 20.91 1.10 -19.05
N LEU A 39 21.52 2.25 -18.79
CA LEU A 39 21.11 3.13 -17.70
C LEU A 39 19.72 3.73 -17.94
N LYS A 40 19.41 4.16 -19.17
CA LYS A 40 18.06 4.66 -19.51
C LYS A 40 16.98 3.62 -19.30
N VAL A 41 17.22 2.38 -19.73
CA VAL A 41 16.28 1.26 -19.53
C VAL A 41 16.04 1.04 -18.03
N ARG A 42 17.11 0.99 -17.23
CA ARG A 42 16.99 0.84 -15.76
C ARG A 42 16.22 1.99 -15.12
N ILE A 43 16.41 3.22 -15.59
CA ILE A 43 15.65 4.38 -15.09
C ILE A 43 14.16 4.23 -15.43
N GLN A 44 13.82 3.80 -16.65
CA GLN A 44 12.43 3.55 -17.04
C GLN A 44 11.78 2.42 -16.21
N ASP A 45 12.52 1.35 -15.93
CA ASP A 45 12.06 0.26 -15.07
C ASP A 45 11.81 0.73 -13.63
N LEU A 46 12.71 1.57 -13.10
CA LEU A 46 12.56 2.16 -11.77
C LEU A 46 11.36 3.12 -11.71
N GLN A 47 11.14 3.94 -12.74
CA GLN A 47 9.97 4.81 -12.84
C GLN A 47 8.67 4.00 -12.84
N THR A 48 8.64 2.92 -13.64
CA THR A 48 7.49 2.01 -13.70
C THR A 48 7.23 1.33 -12.36
N THR A 49 8.28 0.86 -11.70
CA THR A 49 8.18 0.22 -10.37
C THR A 49 7.70 1.20 -9.32
N THR A 50 8.20 2.44 -9.35
CA THR A 50 7.78 3.51 -8.45
C THR A 50 6.31 3.86 -8.63
N ALA A 51 5.83 3.95 -9.87
CA ALA A 51 4.42 4.21 -10.17
C ALA A 51 3.52 3.09 -9.62
N LYS A 52 3.93 1.82 -9.77
CA LYS A 52 3.20 0.67 -9.20
C LYS A 52 3.15 0.73 -7.67
N LEU A 53 4.28 1.02 -7.03
CA LEU A 53 4.36 1.17 -5.57
C LEU A 53 3.45 2.29 -5.07
N GLN A 54 3.43 3.45 -5.74
CA GLN A 54 2.54 4.56 -5.40
C GLN A 54 1.07 4.13 -5.47
N ALA A 55 0.66 3.43 -6.54
CA ALA A 55 -0.70 2.90 -6.66
C ALA A 55 -1.05 1.92 -5.52
N SER A 56 -0.13 1.03 -5.16
CA SER A 56 -0.32 0.09 -4.04
C SER A 56 -0.45 0.81 -2.69
N VAL A 57 0.35 1.85 -2.44
CA VAL A 57 0.25 2.67 -1.22
C VAL A 57 -1.11 3.35 -1.14
N GLU A 58 -1.60 3.92 -2.23
CA GLU A 58 -2.90 4.57 -2.28
C GLU A 58 -4.06 3.58 -2.05
N SER A 59 -3.95 2.38 -2.62
CA SER A 59 -4.89 1.28 -2.34
C SER A 59 -4.89 0.90 -0.86
N LEU A 60 -3.71 0.75 -0.24
CA LEU A 60 -3.59 0.40 1.18
C LEU A 60 -4.18 1.49 2.09
N LYS A 61 -3.96 2.78 1.78
CA LYS A 61 -4.59 3.89 2.52
C LYS A 61 -6.11 3.79 2.49
N ASN A 62 -6.70 3.42 1.35
CA ASN A 62 -8.15 3.24 1.25
C ASN A 62 -8.63 2.03 2.05
N SER A 63 -7.91 0.92 2.03
CA SER A 63 -8.22 -0.25 2.87
C SER A 63 -8.17 0.09 4.36
N ILE A 64 -7.19 0.87 4.81
CA ILE A 64 -7.10 1.34 6.21
C ILE A 64 -8.32 2.18 6.59
N LYS A 65 -8.76 3.12 5.74
CA LYS A 65 -9.97 3.91 5.99
C LYS A 65 -11.22 3.04 6.15
N MET A 66 -11.36 2.02 5.29
CA MET A 66 -12.48 1.08 5.39
C MET A 66 -12.43 0.27 6.68
N LEU A 67 -11.25 -0.18 7.10
CA LEU A 67 -11.08 -0.89 8.37
C LEU A 67 -11.39 0.00 9.58
N GLN A 68 -10.97 1.27 9.55
CA GLN A 68 -11.32 2.24 10.60
C GLN A 68 -12.83 2.45 10.69
N TYR A 69 -13.51 2.57 9.55
CA TYR A 69 -14.98 2.66 9.51
C TYR A 69 -15.65 1.42 10.10
N VAL A 70 -15.16 0.22 9.75
CA VAL A 70 -15.69 -1.04 10.29
C VAL A 70 -15.41 -1.17 11.80
N ASP A 71 -14.23 -0.77 12.28
CA ASP A 71 -13.90 -0.78 13.71
C ASP A 71 -14.87 0.09 14.51
N GLU A 72 -15.15 1.30 14.04
CA GLU A 72 -16.09 2.21 14.69
C GLU A 72 -17.52 1.65 14.72
N ARG A 73 -17.95 1.02 13.63
CA ARG A 73 -19.25 0.32 13.56
C ARG A 73 -19.30 -0.84 14.54
N TYR A 74 -18.22 -1.61 14.66
CA TYR A 74 -18.16 -2.75 15.58
C TYR A 74 -18.18 -2.30 17.04
N ARG A 75 -17.45 -1.23 17.39
CA ARG A 75 -17.52 -0.59 18.72
C ARG A 75 -18.94 -0.14 19.05
N THR A 76 -19.62 0.50 18.09
CA THR A 76 -21.02 0.90 18.24
C THR A 76 -21.93 -0.31 18.50
N LEU A 77 -21.77 -1.41 17.76
CA LEU A 77 -22.55 -2.63 17.96
C LEU A 77 -22.32 -3.27 19.33
N ILE A 78 -21.07 -3.30 19.82
CA ILE A 78 -20.77 -3.79 21.18
C ILE A 78 -21.49 -2.93 22.22
N LYS A 79 -21.41 -1.61 22.08
CA LYS A 79 -22.09 -0.67 22.98
C LYS A 79 -23.61 -0.89 22.98
N LEU A 80 -24.23 -1.06 21.81
CA LEU A 80 -25.66 -1.37 21.69
C LEU A 80 -26.03 -2.69 22.36
N ARG A 81 -25.22 -3.74 22.20
CA ARG A 81 -25.46 -5.02 22.87
C ARG A 81 -25.39 -4.89 24.39
N LEU A 82 -24.37 -4.20 24.90
CA LEU A 82 -24.22 -3.95 26.35
C LEU A 82 -25.40 -3.14 26.88
N PHE A 83 -25.89 -2.19 26.08
CA PHE A 83 -27.10 -1.44 26.39
C PHE A 83 -28.33 -2.35 26.45
N GLU A 84 -28.61 -3.15 25.42
CA GLU A 84 -29.72 -4.13 25.43
C GLU A 84 -29.65 -5.06 26.65
N GLU A 85 -28.48 -5.62 26.96
CA GLU A 85 -28.28 -6.45 28.16
C GLU A 85 -28.54 -5.69 29.47
N TYR A 86 -28.10 -4.43 29.56
CA TYR A 86 -28.38 -3.56 30.70
C TYR A 86 -29.88 -3.33 30.87
N MET A 87 -30.58 -3.04 29.78
CA MET A 87 -32.02 -2.81 29.78
C MET A 87 -32.79 -4.06 30.18
N VAL A 88 -32.47 -5.21 29.61
CA VAL A 88 -33.14 -6.48 29.93
C VAL A 88 -32.95 -6.87 31.40
N LYS A 89 -31.78 -6.60 31.99
CA LYS A 89 -31.54 -6.83 33.43
C LYS A 89 -32.33 -5.88 34.34
N ARG A 90 -32.48 -4.62 33.93
CA ARG A 90 -33.21 -3.60 34.71
C ARG A 90 -34.72 -3.75 34.57
N LEU A 91 -35.17 -4.19 33.41
CA LEU A 91 -36.57 -4.35 33.05
C LEU A 91 -36.98 -5.83 33.06
N GLU A 92 -36.41 -6.63 33.96
CA GLU A 92 -36.70 -8.06 34.05
C GLU A 92 -38.22 -8.30 33.93
N PRO A 93 -38.67 -9.04 32.91
CA PRO A 93 -40.08 -9.29 32.76
C PRO A 93 -40.54 -10.15 33.95
N VAL A 94 -41.63 -9.73 34.59
CA VAL A 94 -42.30 -10.46 35.68
C VAL A 94 -42.97 -11.76 35.17
N GLY A 95 -42.43 -12.41 34.13
CA GLY A 95 -43.03 -13.57 33.48
C GLY A 95 -42.17 -14.21 32.38
N THR A 96 -42.56 -15.43 32.01
CA THR A 96 -41.85 -16.46 31.21
C THR A 96 -41.60 -16.13 29.72
N LYS A 97 -41.10 -14.94 29.39
CA LYS A 97 -40.57 -14.67 28.05
C LYS A 97 -39.05 -14.76 28.06
N SER A 98 -38.49 -15.39 27.04
CA SER A 98 -37.04 -15.48 26.84
C SER A 98 -36.43 -14.07 26.77
N SER A 99 -35.34 -13.80 27.49
CA SER A 99 -34.61 -12.52 27.51
C SER A 99 -34.22 -11.98 26.12
N LEU A 100 -34.25 -12.82 25.08
CA LEU A 100 -33.92 -12.46 23.70
C LEU A 100 -35.09 -11.82 22.93
N GLU A 101 -36.32 -11.86 23.45
CA GLU A 101 -37.52 -11.35 22.75
C GLU A 101 -38.11 -10.08 23.37
N TYR A 102 -37.56 -9.61 24.50
CA TYR A 102 -38.03 -8.40 25.18
C TYR A 102 -37.16 -7.21 24.82
N LEU A 103 -37.55 -6.46 23.79
CA LEU A 103 -37.08 -5.09 23.57
C LEU A 103 -38.03 -4.14 24.32
N PRO A 104 -37.52 -3.32 25.25
CA PRO A 104 -38.35 -2.39 26.00
C PRO A 104 -38.91 -1.28 25.11
N THR A 105 -40.06 -0.74 25.50
CA THR A 105 -40.62 0.44 24.83
C THR A 105 -39.67 1.63 25.00
N PRO A 106 -39.72 2.65 24.11
CA PRO A 106 -38.92 3.87 24.29
C PRO A 106 -39.12 4.51 25.67
N GLU A 107 -40.36 4.53 26.17
CA GLU A 107 -40.71 5.09 27.49
C GLU A 107 -40.09 4.31 28.65
N GLU A 108 -40.24 2.98 28.65
CA GLU A 108 -39.60 2.10 29.63
C GLU A 108 -38.07 2.26 29.59
N ALA A 109 -37.54 2.42 28.38
CA ALA A 109 -36.12 2.54 28.18
C ALA A 109 -35.56 3.90 28.63
N ALA A 110 -36.30 4.98 28.41
CA ALA A 110 -35.91 6.32 28.82
C ALA A 110 -35.74 6.41 30.34
N GLN A 111 -36.66 5.83 31.10
CA GLN A 111 -36.60 5.84 32.56
C GLN A 111 -35.30 5.20 33.09
N VAL A 112 -34.97 4.02 32.59
CA VAL A 112 -33.76 3.27 33.00
C VAL A 112 -32.47 3.94 32.56
N VAL A 113 -32.46 4.59 31.38
CA VAL A 113 -31.31 5.36 30.87
C VAL A 113 -31.05 6.58 31.74
N LEU A 114 -32.10 7.31 32.11
CA LEU A 114 -31.98 8.52 32.92
C LEU A 114 -31.56 8.21 34.36
N GLU A 115 -32.04 7.09 34.92
CA GLU A 115 -31.60 6.58 36.22
C GLU A 115 -30.14 6.08 36.22
N ALA A 116 -29.62 5.67 35.06
CA ALA A 116 -28.24 5.23 34.95
C ALA A 116 -27.24 6.40 35.07
N GLU A 117 -27.69 7.64 34.83
CA GLU A 117 -26.85 8.85 34.78
C GLU A 117 -25.60 8.67 33.89
N ASP A 118 -25.69 7.83 32.86
CA ASP A 118 -24.59 7.49 31.97
C ASP A 118 -24.81 8.11 30.58
N ASP A 119 -23.98 9.10 30.26
CA ASP A 119 -24.01 9.82 28.97
C ASP A 119 -23.89 8.88 27.76
N HIS A 120 -23.19 7.75 27.89
CA HIS A 120 -23.06 6.77 26.81
C HIS A 120 -24.37 6.02 26.57
N PHE A 121 -25.14 5.72 27.62
CA PHE A 121 -26.47 5.13 27.44
C PHE A 121 -27.48 6.15 26.88
N ILE A 122 -27.35 7.43 27.21
CA ILE A 122 -28.15 8.50 26.60
C ILE A 122 -27.86 8.60 25.09
N GLU A 123 -26.60 8.51 24.67
CA GLU A 123 -26.23 8.53 23.26
C GLU A 123 -26.72 7.28 22.51
N LEU A 124 -26.61 6.10 23.12
CA LEU A 124 -27.10 4.84 22.53
C LEU A 124 -28.63 4.80 22.43
N TYR A 125 -29.34 5.34 23.42
CA TYR A 125 -30.79 5.51 23.37
C TYR A 125 -31.20 6.37 22.16
N LYS A 126 -30.50 7.50 21.93
CA LYS A 126 -30.74 8.36 20.76
C LYS A 126 -30.49 7.62 19.45
N ILE A 127 -29.45 6.78 19.39
CA ILE A 127 -29.16 5.95 18.21
C ILE A 127 -30.26 4.92 17.97
N LEU A 128 -30.77 4.27 19.02
CA LEU A 128 -31.72 3.16 18.91
C LEU A 128 -33.15 3.64 18.61
N TYR A 129 -33.59 4.71 19.29
CA TYR A 129 -34.98 5.20 19.22
C TYR A 129 -35.14 6.47 18.40
N GLY A 130 -34.04 7.12 17.98
CA GLY A 130 -34.08 8.34 17.16
C GLY A 130 -34.52 9.60 17.92
N VAL A 131 -34.65 9.52 19.24
CA VAL A 131 -35.18 10.58 20.11
C VAL A 131 -34.36 10.68 21.40
N SER A 132 -34.35 11.86 22.04
CA SER A 132 -33.68 12.05 23.33
C SER A 132 -34.50 11.39 24.45
N PRO A 133 -33.89 10.68 25.41
CA PRO A 133 -34.64 10.08 26.52
C PRO A 133 -35.33 11.14 27.39
N HIS A 134 -34.76 12.36 27.45
CA HIS A 134 -35.35 13.50 28.14
C HIS A 134 -36.70 13.98 27.57
N LEU A 135 -37.13 13.50 26.40
CA LEU A 135 -38.46 13.83 25.84
C LEU A 135 -39.60 13.02 26.50
N TYR A 136 -39.25 12.03 27.31
CA TYR A 136 -40.19 11.13 28.00
C TYR A 136 -40.31 11.43 29.51
N VAL A 137 -39.78 12.58 29.96
CA VAL A 137 -39.80 13.07 31.35
C VAL A 137 -40.76 14.23 31.49
#